data_AF-A0A392MUX6-F1
#
_entry.id   AF-A0A392MUX6-F1
#
_cell.length_a   1.000
_cell.length_b   1.000
_cell.length_c   1.000
_cell.angle_alpha   90.00
_cell.angle_beta   90.00
_cell.angle_gamma   90.00
#
_symmetry.space_group_name_H-M   'P 1'
#
loop_
_entity.id
_entity.type
_entity.pdbx_description
1 polymer ?
#
loop_
_entity_poly.entity_id
_entity_poly.type
_entity_poly.pdbx_seq_one_letter_code
_entity_poly.pdbx_strand_id
1 'polypeptide(L)'
;MAGEAAMEMFNVDASVEVRVDQDGYRGGWFRATIVEARGPGRYLVEFHDLLADDDKKQKIREEARVQDIRLPPPREAGVKLDLLDEVDAFFEDAWRSGVICKIPGRLKSKVHFWVTKQEHDIKNSDLRPYYKNKN
;
A
#
# COMPACT_ATOMS: atom_id res chain seq x y z
N MET A 1 14.67 33.76 -15.46
CA MET A 1 13.47 32.94 -15.70
C MET A 1 13.91 31.49 -15.79
N ALA A 2 14.16 30.84 -14.66
CA ALA A 2 14.41 29.40 -14.61
C ALA A 2 13.06 28.76 -14.30
N GLY A 3 12.47 28.07 -15.28
CA GLY A 3 11.30 27.26 -15.03
C GLY A 3 11.71 26.14 -14.09
N GLU A 4 11.24 26.19 -12.85
CA GLU A 4 11.19 25.03 -11.98
C GLU A 4 10.25 24.02 -12.65
N ALA A 5 10.80 23.18 -13.52
CA ALA A 5 10.19 21.92 -13.85
C ALA A 5 10.16 21.14 -12.53
N ALA A 6 9.06 21.24 -11.80
CA ALA A 6 8.78 20.34 -10.70
C ALA A 6 8.90 18.92 -11.27
N MET A 7 9.96 18.24 -10.86
CA MET A 7 10.31 16.93 -11.37
C MET A 7 9.12 15.99 -11.11
N GLU A 8 8.39 15.64 -12.17
CA GLU A 8 7.34 14.64 -12.06
C GLU A 8 8.02 13.32 -11.66
N MET A 9 7.82 12.91 -10.41
CA MET A 9 8.46 11.71 -9.84
C MET A 9 7.80 10.42 -10.35
N PHE A 10 6.52 10.48 -10.73
CA PHE A 10 5.75 9.34 -11.22
C PHE A 10 5.15 9.67 -12.58
N ASN A 11 5.22 8.70 -13.49
CA ASN A 11 4.59 8.79 -14.82
C ASN A 11 3.10 8.50 -14.71
N VAL A 12 2.31 9.04 -15.64
CA VAL A 12 0.94 8.59 -15.90
C VAL A 12 0.95 7.10 -16.25
N ASP A 13 -0.09 6.38 -15.84
CA ASP A 13 -0.25 4.92 -15.92
C ASP A 13 0.71 4.09 -15.05
N ALA A 14 1.58 4.75 -14.26
CA ALA A 14 2.41 4.04 -13.30
C ALA A 14 1.56 3.42 -12.17
N SER A 15 1.81 2.14 -11.88
CA SER A 15 1.26 1.49 -10.69
C SER A 15 2.03 1.95 -9.46
N VAL A 16 1.28 2.39 -8.45
CA VAL A 16 1.81 2.97 -7.21
C VAL A 16 1.05 2.41 -6.01
N GLU A 17 1.63 2.60 -4.83
CA GLU A 17 0.93 2.43 -3.57
C GLU A 17 0.77 3.80 -2.90
N VAL A 18 -0.43 4.07 -2.39
CA VAL A 18 -0.79 5.36 -1.82
C VAL A 18 -1.22 5.18 -0.38
N ARG A 19 -0.65 5.99 0.50
CA ARG A 19 -1.05 6.05 1.91
C ARG A 19 -2.20 7.04 2.06
N VAL A 20 -3.24 6.63 2.77
CA VAL A 20 -4.40 7.47 3.09
C VAL A 20 -4.41 7.73 4.59
N ASP A 21 -4.28 8.99 5.00
CA ASP A 21 -4.28 9.41 6.43
C ASP A 21 -5.67 9.81 6.94
N GLN A 22 -6.72 9.21 6.38
CA GLN A 22 -8.08 9.35 6.87
C GLN A 22 -8.38 8.28 7.94
N ASP A 23 -9.21 8.64 8.92
CA ASP A 23 -9.63 7.69 9.97
C ASP A 23 -10.32 6.46 9.34
N GLY A 24 -9.90 5.27 9.78
CA GLY A 24 -10.27 3.98 9.17
C GLY A 24 -9.28 3.44 8.13
N TYR A 25 -8.56 4.33 7.42
CA TYR A 25 -7.59 3.94 6.37
C TYR A 25 -6.13 4.05 6.82
N ARG A 26 -5.88 4.63 8.00
CA ARG A 26 -4.54 4.80 8.57
C ARG A 26 -3.75 3.50 8.61
N GLY A 27 -2.46 3.63 8.33
CA GLY A 27 -1.50 2.51 8.40
C GLY A 27 -1.55 1.54 7.22
N GLY A 28 -2.32 1.86 6.17
CA GLY A 28 -2.40 1.08 4.94
C GLY A 28 -1.76 1.77 3.74
N TRP A 29 -1.18 0.98 2.85
CA TRP A 29 -0.75 1.36 1.51
C TRP A 29 -1.68 0.71 0.48
N PHE A 30 -2.51 1.53 -0.17
CA PHE A 30 -3.53 1.09 -1.11
C PHE A 30 -2.97 1.08 -2.52
N ARG A 31 -3.29 0.05 -3.31
CA ARG A 31 -2.85 -0.04 -4.70
C ARG A 31 -3.62 0.95 -5.55
N ALA A 32 -2.89 1.70 -6.38
CA ALA A 32 -3.47 2.66 -7.30
C ALA A 32 -2.67 2.79 -8.59
N THR A 33 -3.24 3.51 -9.54
CA THR A 33 -2.58 3.94 -10.78
C THR A 33 -2.60 5.46 -10.87
N ILE A 34 -1.49 6.07 -11.29
CA ILE A 34 -1.46 7.50 -11.62
C ILE A 34 -2.32 7.73 -12.87
N VAL A 35 -3.40 8.51 -12.75
CA VAL A 35 -4.28 8.86 -13.87
C VAL A 35 -3.78 10.12 -14.57
N GLU A 36 -3.32 11.12 -13.80
CA GLU A 36 -2.91 12.41 -14.36
C GLU A 36 -2.13 13.22 -13.29
N ALA A 37 -1.11 13.96 -13.73
CA ALA A 37 -0.41 14.91 -12.87
C ALA A 37 -1.19 16.22 -12.75
N ARG A 38 -1.40 16.70 -11.52
CA ARG A 38 -2.16 17.94 -11.19
C ARG A 38 -1.26 19.12 -10.83
N GLY A 39 0.03 19.01 -11.14
CA GLY A 39 1.06 20.00 -10.84
C GLY A 39 2.15 19.47 -9.91
N PRO A 40 3.01 20.36 -9.38
CA PRO A 40 4.19 19.98 -8.61
C PRO A 40 3.87 19.02 -7.45
N GLY A 41 4.30 17.77 -7.57
CA GLY A 41 4.15 16.75 -6.54
C GLY A 41 2.69 16.38 -6.19
N ARG A 42 1.72 16.64 -7.08
CA ARG A 42 0.31 16.25 -6.90
C ARG A 42 -0.16 15.41 -8.08
N TYR A 43 -0.84 14.31 -7.76
CA TYR A 43 -1.30 13.34 -8.74
C TYR A 43 -2.75 12.97 -8.47
N LEU A 44 -3.54 12.82 -9.52
CA LEU A 44 -4.81 12.11 -9.44
C LEU A 44 -4.51 10.61 -9.56
N VAL A 45 -4.94 9.84 -8.57
CA VAL A 45 -4.73 8.39 -8.53
C VAL A 45 -6.07 7.68 -8.59
N GLU A 46 -6.13 6.51 -9.22
CA GLU A 46 -7.29 5.61 -9.22
C GLU A 46 -6.95 4.35 -8.42
N PHE A 47 -7.69 4.12 -7.34
CA PHE A 47 -7.49 2.94 -6.49
C PHE A 47 -7.99 1.66 -7.16
N HIS A 48 -7.28 0.55 -6.94
CA HIS A 48 -7.61 -0.73 -7.58
C HIS A 48 -8.69 -1.48 -6.82
N ASP A 49 -8.63 -1.43 -5.50
CA ASP A 49 -9.42 -2.26 -4.60
C ASP A 49 -10.50 -1.45 -3.85
N LEU A 50 -10.48 -0.11 -3.95
CA LEU A 50 -11.48 0.77 -3.34
C LEU A 50 -12.57 1.17 -4.35
N LEU A 51 -13.82 0.87 -4.00
CA LEU A 51 -15.01 1.13 -4.81
C LEU A 51 -15.87 2.22 -4.16
N ALA A 52 -16.55 3.01 -5.00
CA ALA A 52 -17.49 4.02 -4.51
C ALA A 52 -18.68 3.37 -3.78
N ASP A 53 -19.15 4.04 -2.72
CA ASP A 53 -20.26 3.54 -1.88
C ASP A 53 -21.57 3.40 -2.67
N ASP A 54 -21.81 4.35 -3.57
CA ASP A 54 -23.04 4.45 -4.39
C ASP A 54 -23.03 3.50 -5.61
N ASP A 55 -21.84 3.22 -6.16
CA ASP A 55 -21.68 2.31 -7.30
C ASP A 55 -20.43 1.42 -7.15
N LYS A 56 -20.67 0.15 -6.82
CA LYS A 56 -19.61 -0.86 -6.64
C LYS A 56 -18.88 -1.25 -7.94
N LYS A 57 -19.13 -0.59 -9.07
CA LYS A 57 -18.37 -0.77 -10.31
C LYS A 57 -17.45 0.42 -10.57
N GLN A 58 -17.67 1.55 -9.90
CA GLN A 58 -16.87 2.73 -10.03
C GLN A 58 -15.71 2.72 -9.02
N LYS A 59 -14.49 2.76 -9.55
CA LYS A 59 -13.28 2.92 -8.75
C LYS A 59 -13.17 4.34 -8.20
N ILE A 60 -12.64 4.45 -6.98
CA ILE A 60 -12.39 5.74 -6.34
C ILE A 60 -11.17 6.41 -6.97
N ARG A 61 -11.30 7.71 -7.26
CA ARG A 61 -10.20 8.58 -7.68
C ARG A 61 -10.01 9.70 -6.67
N GLU A 62 -8.77 9.90 -6.22
CA GLU A 62 -8.43 10.97 -5.26
C GLU A 62 -7.13 11.67 -5.64
N GLU A 63 -6.96 12.90 -5.16
CA GLU A 63 -5.69 13.61 -5.25
C GLU A 63 -4.75 13.13 -4.15
N ALA A 64 -3.55 12.69 -4.54
CA ALA A 64 -2.49 12.27 -3.65
C ALA A 64 -1.24 13.15 -3.82
N ARG A 65 -0.55 13.41 -2.72
CA ARG A 65 0.72 14.12 -2.70
C ARG A 65 1.87 13.15 -2.90
N VAL A 66 2.94 13.59 -3.53
CA VAL A 66 4.14 12.79 -3.82
C VAL A 66 4.73 12.11 -2.58
N GLN A 67 4.56 12.70 -1.39
CA GLN A 67 5.03 12.16 -0.11
C GLN A 67 4.20 10.97 0.40
N ASP A 68 2.98 10.83 -0.11
CA ASP A 68 2.04 9.76 0.24
C ASP A 68 1.98 8.68 -0.87
N ILE A 69 2.81 8.81 -1.90
CA ILE A 69 2.90 7.87 -3.02
C ILE A 69 4.25 7.18 -2.99
N ARG A 70 4.27 5.87 -3.22
CA ARG A 70 5.50 5.10 -3.47
C ARG A 70 5.32 4.14 -4.63
N LEU A 71 6.44 3.71 -5.22
CA LEU A 71 6.42 2.53 -6.09
C LEU A 71 6.15 1.27 -5.26
N PRO A 72 5.45 0.27 -5.80
CA PRO A 72 5.31 -1.01 -5.14
C PRO A 72 6.70 -1.59 -4.83
N PRO A 73 6.94 -2.08 -3.60
CA PRO A 73 8.18 -2.75 -3.26
C PRO A 73 8.52 -3.86 -4.27
N PRO A 74 9.79 -4.06 -4.61
CA PRO A 74 10.21 -5.18 -5.45
C PRO A 74 9.65 -6.49 -4.89
N ARG A 75 9.05 -7.31 -5.76
CA ARG A 75 8.49 -8.59 -5.32
C ARG A 75 9.62 -9.56 -5.02
N GLU A 76 9.97 -9.71 -3.75
CA GLU A 76 10.93 -10.71 -3.30
C GLU A 76 10.27 -12.10 -3.32
N ALA A 77 10.21 -12.70 -4.51
CA ALA A 77 9.66 -14.04 -4.67
C ALA A 77 10.54 -15.07 -3.93
N GLY A 78 9.91 -15.94 -3.14
CA GLY A 78 10.58 -17.06 -2.48
C GLY A 78 11.19 -16.75 -1.10
N VAL A 79 10.96 -15.56 -0.55
CA VAL A 79 11.31 -15.30 0.86
C VAL A 79 10.44 -16.16 1.76
N LYS A 80 11.08 -16.99 2.58
CA LYS A 80 10.40 -17.73 3.65
C LYS A 80 10.24 -16.80 4.83
N LEU A 81 9.00 -16.49 5.16
CA LEU A 81 8.64 -15.71 6.33
C LEU A 81 8.41 -16.67 7.51
N ASP A 82 8.91 -16.30 8.68
CA ASP A 82 8.82 -17.08 9.92
C ASP A 82 8.32 -16.21 11.09
N LEU A 83 8.20 -16.82 12.26
CA LEU A 83 7.78 -16.18 13.49
C LEU A 83 8.69 -14.98 13.80
N LEU A 84 8.08 -13.87 14.22
CA LEU A 84 8.71 -12.58 14.53
C LEU A 84 9.24 -11.78 13.33
N ASP A 85 9.08 -12.27 12.10
CA ASP A 85 9.40 -11.47 10.92
C ASP A 85 8.45 -10.26 10.80
N GLU A 86 9.05 -9.10 10.52
CA GLU A 86 8.32 -7.89 10.13
C GLU A 86 7.80 -8.08 8.70
N VAL A 87 6.50 -7.88 8.50
CA VAL A 87 5.82 -8.09 7.22
C VAL A 87 4.90 -6.93 6.86
N ASP A 88 4.71 -6.72 5.57
CA ASP A 88 3.51 -6.07 5.06
C ASP A 88 2.50 -7.17 4.68
N ALA A 89 1.31 -7.10 5.25
CA ALA A 89 0.21 -8.02 4.97
C ALA A 89 -0.90 -7.31 4.19
N PHE A 90 -1.37 -7.93 3.12
CA PHE A 90 -2.51 -7.42 2.35
C PHE A 90 -3.81 -7.77 3.09
N PHE A 91 -4.45 -6.76 3.68
CA PHE A 91 -5.64 -6.89 4.52
C PHE A 91 -6.50 -5.64 4.40
N GLU A 92 -7.81 -5.80 4.16
CA GLU A 92 -8.74 -4.70 3.88
C GLU A 92 -8.23 -3.79 2.75
N ASP A 93 -7.91 -4.41 1.61
CA ASP A 93 -7.58 -3.69 0.37
C ASP A 93 -6.30 -2.83 0.43
N ALA A 94 -5.49 -3.03 1.48
CA ALA A 94 -4.23 -2.33 1.71
C ALA A 94 -3.12 -3.25 2.19
N TRP A 95 -1.88 -2.87 1.88
CA TRP A 95 -0.71 -3.41 2.58
C TRP A 95 -0.55 -2.73 3.93
N ARG A 96 -0.62 -3.52 5.00
CA ARG A 96 -0.55 -3.05 6.38
C ARG A 96 0.62 -3.72 7.09
N SER A 97 1.43 -2.93 7.77
CA SER A 97 2.65 -3.42 8.42
C SER A 97 2.36 -4.06 9.78
N GLY A 98 3.06 -5.15 10.07
CA GLY A 98 2.92 -5.91 11.29
C GLY A 98 4.03 -6.92 11.49
N VAL A 99 3.82 -7.83 12.43
CA VAL A 99 4.77 -8.90 12.76
C VAL A 99 4.06 -10.24 12.79
N ILE A 100 4.69 -11.30 12.27
CA ILE A 100 4.14 -12.66 12.39
C ILE A 100 4.23 -13.09 13.86
N CYS A 101 3.09 -13.30 14.50
CA CYS A 101 3.03 -13.70 15.91
C CYS A 101 2.68 -15.18 16.11
N LYS A 102 2.13 -15.87 15.10
CA LYS A 102 1.88 -17.32 15.11
C LYS A 102 1.90 -17.91 13.70
N ILE A 103 2.28 -19.18 13.56
CA ILE A 103 2.20 -19.94 12.31
C ILE A 103 1.33 -21.18 12.53
N PRO A 104 0.00 -21.06 12.42
CA PRO A 104 -0.91 -22.17 12.70
C PRO A 104 -0.90 -23.27 11.63
N GLY A 105 -0.22 -23.08 10.51
CA GLY A 105 -0.11 -24.08 9.44
C GLY A 105 0.74 -23.62 8.25
N ARG A 106 0.78 -24.40 7.18
CA ARG A 106 1.66 -24.14 6.01
C ARG A 106 1.22 -23.00 5.09
N LEU A 107 -0.06 -22.63 5.12
CA LEU A 107 -0.66 -21.72 4.14
C LEU A 107 -0.99 -20.33 4.69
N LYS A 108 -0.93 -20.16 6.01
CA LYS A 108 -1.33 -18.93 6.68
C LYS A 108 -0.47 -18.65 7.90
N SER A 109 -0.31 -17.38 8.19
CA SER A 109 0.38 -16.87 9.37
C SER A 109 -0.52 -15.87 10.06
N LYS A 110 -0.48 -15.81 11.39
CA LYS A 110 -1.17 -14.79 12.16
C LYS A 110 -0.26 -13.57 12.28
N VAL A 111 -0.75 -12.41 11.85
CA VAL A 111 -0.01 -11.15 11.88
C VAL A 111 -0.62 -10.24 12.93
N HIS A 112 0.21 -9.70 13.80
CA HIS A 112 -0.14 -8.62 14.72
C HIS A 112 0.16 -7.27 14.04
N PHE A 113 -0.88 -6.49 13.74
CA PHE A 113 -0.76 -5.20 13.08
C PHE A 113 -0.35 -4.10 14.06
N TRP A 114 0.68 -3.33 13.71
CA TRP A 114 1.24 -2.33 14.62
C TRP A 114 0.32 -1.14 14.86
N VAL A 115 -0.50 -0.75 13.88
CA VAL A 115 -1.37 0.43 13.99
C VAL A 115 -2.64 0.10 14.77
N THR A 116 -3.34 -0.97 14.38
CA THR A 116 -4.62 -1.35 15.00
C THR A 116 -4.46 -2.19 16.28
N LYS A 117 -3.26 -2.72 16.53
CA LYS A 117 -2.96 -3.68 17.63
C LYS A 117 -3.76 -4.98 17.58
N GLN A 118 -4.37 -5.27 16.43
CA GLN A 118 -5.17 -6.47 16.22
C GLN A 118 -4.36 -7.59 15.58
N GLU A 119 -4.81 -8.83 15.78
CA GLU A 119 -4.22 -10.02 15.15
C GLU A 119 -5.19 -10.65 14.16
N HIS A 120 -4.72 -10.95 12.95
CA HIS A 120 -5.54 -11.60 11.91
C HIS A 120 -4.80 -12.76 11.24
N ASP A 121 -5.55 -13.77 10.82
CA ASP A 121 -5.03 -14.87 10.00
C ASP A 121 -4.88 -14.40 8.55
N ILE A 122 -3.64 -14.33 8.05
CA ILE A 122 -3.32 -13.87 6.70
C ILE A 122 -2.76 -15.04 5.90
N LYS A 123 -3.15 -15.14 4.61
CA LYS A 123 -2.57 -16.14 3.71
C LYS A 123 -1.11 -15.81 3.44
N ASN A 124 -0.25 -16.81 3.36
CA ASN A 124 1.17 -16.58 3.06
C ASN A 124 1.40 -15.95 1.68
N SER A 125 0.45 -16.08 0.74
CA SER A 125 0.47 -15.38 -0.56
C SER A 125 0.26 -13.87 -0.46
N ASP A 126 -0.35 -13.44 0.64
CA ASP A 126 -0.77 -12.06 0.91
C ASP A 126 0.20 -11.39 1.90
N LEU A 127 1.35 -12.02 2.14
CA LEU A 127 2.45 -11.50 2.93
C LEU A 127 3.63 -11.17 2.01
N ARG A 128 4.32 -10.09 2.36
CA ARG A 128 5.63 -9.76 1.81
C ARG A 128 6.56 -9.27 2.94
N PRO A 129 7.88 -9.34 2.75
CA PRO A 129 8.83 -8.74 3.69
C PRO A 129 8.48 -7.27 3.93
N TYR A 130 8.60 -6.82 5.18
CA TYR A 130 8.35 -5.43 5.52
C TYR A 130 9.30 -4.52 4.75
N TYR A 131 8.74 -3.63 3.93
CA TYR A 131 9.53 -2.69 3.15
C TYR A 131 9.73 -1.39 3.94
N LYS A 132 10.91 -1.24 4.55
CA LYS A 132 11.36 0.04 5.10
C LYS A 132 11.65 0.99 3.94
N ASN A 133 10.82 2.02 3.77
CA ASN A 133 11.14 3.12 2.87
C ASN A 133 12.50 3.70 3.32
N LYS A 134 13.53 3.52 2.51
CA LYS A 134 14.79 4.25 2.67
C LYS A 134 14.48 5.69 2.28
N ASN A 135 14.24 6.54 3.27
CA ASN A 135 14.26 7.99 3.08
C ASN A 135 15.60 8.42 2.48
#